data_AF-A0A1D2AJ85-F1
#
_entry.id   AF-A0A1D2AJ85-F1
#
_cell.length_a   1.000
_cell.length_b   1.000
_cell.length_c   1.000
_cell.angle_alpha   90.00
_cell.angle_beta   90.00
_cell.angle_gamma   90.00
#
_symmetry.space_group_name_H-M   'P 1'
#
loop_
_entity.id
_entity.type
_entity.pdbx_description
1 polymer ?
#
loop_
_entity_poly.entity_id
_entity_poly.type
_entity_poly.pdbx_seq_one_letter_code
_entity_poly.pdbx_strand_id
1 'polypeptide(L)'
;KALVYVYRIATNHKVVMGRYSVEPDNATKSCKARGSNLRVHFKNTRETAQAIKRMSLRRAQRYLKNVIAKKEIVPFRRFNGGVGRKAQR
;
A
#
# COMPACT_ATOMS: atom_id res chain seq x y z
N LYS A 1 -39.47 17.89 -0.89
CA LYS A 1 -38.68 17.58 -2.11
C LYS A 1 -37.28 17.18 -1.66
N ALA A 2 -36.88 15.94 -1.97
CA ALA A 2 -35.54 15.34 -1.79
C ALA A 2 -34.97 15.22 -0.36
N LEU A 3 -35.67 14.48 0.50
CA LEU A 3 -35.00 13.65 1.52
C LEU A 3 -34.55 12.35 0.84
N VAL A 4 -33.49 11.72 1.37
CA VAL A 4 -32.92 10.41 0.97
C VAL A 4 -32.08 10.51 -0.32
N TYR A 5 -30.74 10.59 -0.29
CA TYR A 5 -29.84 9.44 -0.16
C TYR A 5 -28.39 9.91 0.08
N VAL A 6 -28.06 10.34 1.30
CA VAL A 6 -26.67 10.25 1.76
C VAL A 6 -26.51 8.81 2.21
N TYR A 7 -26.04 7.94 1.31
CA TYR A 7 -25.64 6.58 1.66
C TYR A 7 -24.43 6.65 2.61
N ARG A 8 -24.70 6.96 3.88
CA ARG A 8 -23.82 6.69 4.99
C ARG A 8 -23.85 5.19 5.19
N ILE A 9 -23.03 4.48 4.41
CA ILE A 9 -22.79 3.06 4.60
C ILE A 9 -22.06 2.92 5.93
N ALA A 10 -22.83 2.83 7.01
CA ALA A 10 -22.39 2.42 8.31
C ALA A 10 -22.02 0.94 8.23
N THR A 11 -20.84 0.63 7.68
CA THR A 11 -20.27 -0.69 7.90
C THR A 11 -19.84 -0.78 9.36
N ASN A 12 -20.73 -1.33 10.19
CA ASN A 12 -20.42 -1.90 11.51
C ASN A 12 -19.53 -3.14 11.33
N HIS A 13 -18.38 -2.99 10.66
CA HIS A 13 -17.33 -3.97 10.76
C HIS A 13 -16.70 -3.78 12.13
N LYS A 14 -16.92 -4.74 13.03
CA LYS A 14 -16.00 -4.97 14.14
C LYS A 14 -14.61 -5.04 13.53
N VAL A 15 -13.79 -4.00 13.73
CA VAL A 15 -12.38 -4.04 13.36
C VAL A 15 -11.77 -5.10 14.25
N VAL A 16 -11.71 -6.34 13.76
CA VAL A 16 -10.87 -7.36 14.38
C VAL A 16 -9.45 -6.83 14.22
N MET A 17 -8.96 -6.18 15.28
CA MET A 17 -7.61 -5.68 15.41
C MET A 17 -6.67 -6.88 15.42
N GLY A 18 -6.39 -7.43 14.23
CA GLY A 18 -5.35 -8.44 14.08
C GLY A 18 -4.04 -7.90 14.67
N ARG A 19 -3.23 -8.77 15.23
CA ARG A 19 -1.95 -8.38 15.84
C ARG A 19 -0.96 -8.00 14.73
N TYR A 20 -0.21 -6.92 14.93
CA TYR A 20 0.92 -6.59 14.07
C TYR A 20 2.15 -7.37 14.55
N SER A 21 3.03 -7.76 13.63
CA SER A 21 4.24 -8.51 14.00
C SER A 21 5.30 -7.64 14.68
N VAL A 22 5.23 -6.32 14.50
CA VAL A 22 6.15 -5.34 15.07
C VAL A 22 5.33 -4.19 15.66
N GLU A 23 5.66 -3.86 16.91
CA GLU A 23 5.08 -2.74 17.64
C GLU A 23 6.03 -1.53 17.58
N PRO A 24 5.51 -0.31 17.43
CA PRO A 24 6.33 0.90 17.44
C PRO A 24 6.73 1.29 18.87
N ASP A 25 7.93 1.82 19.03
CA ASP A 25 8.42 2.30 20.34
C ASP A 25 7.57 3.46 20.89
N ASN A 26 7.05 4.32 20.01
CA ASN A 26 6.14 5.40 20.39
C ASN A 26 4.84 5.32 19.59
N ALA A 27 3.77 4.88 20.26
CA ALA A 27 2.45 4.74 19.67
C ALA A 27 1.80 6.07 19.24
N THR A 28 2.06 7.17 19.94
CA THR A 28 1.42 8.48 19.65
C THR A 28 1.94 9.14 18.38
N LYS A 29 3.19 8.86 18.01
CA LYS A 29 3.85 9.41 16.81
C LYS A 29 3.86 8.44 15.63
N SER A 30 3.17 7.31 15.76
CA SER A 30 3.15 6.23 14.76
C SER A 30 1.74 6.04 14.20
N CYS A 31 1.65 5.64 12.93
CA CYS A 31 0.38 5.25 12.31
C CYS A 31 0.40 3.77 11.92
N LYS A 32 -0.74 3.10 12.08
CA LYS A 32 -0.95 1.70 11.66
C LYS A 32 -2.10 1.64 10.67
N ALA A 33 -1.94 0.85 9.62
CA ALA A 33 -2.98 0.57 8.63
C ALA A 33 -2.95 -0.91 8.26
N ARG A 34 -4.09 -1.50 7.92
CA ARG A 34 -4.21 -2.88 7.42
C ARG A 34 -5.36 -2.97 6.42
N GLY A 35 -5.13 -3.71 5.34
CA GLY A 35 -6.19 -4.21 4.46
C GLY A 35 -6.09 -5.73 4.38
N SER A 36 -7.19 -6.44 4.62
CA SER A 36 -7.28 -7.89 4.53
C SER A 36 -8.04 -8.29 3.27
N ASN A 37 -7.69 -9.44 2.67
CA ASN A 37 -8.39 -10.00 1.50
C ASN A 37 -8.51 -9.06 0.29
N LEU A 38 -7.44 -8.32 -0.01
CA LEU A 38 -7.38 -7.44 -1.17
C LEU A 38 -7.26 -8.27 -2.47
N ARG A 39 -8.03 -7.91 -3.50
CA ARG A 39 -7.91 -8.50 -4.85
C ARG A 39 -6.71 -7.93 -5.62
N VAL A 40 -5.51 -8.22 -5.12
CA VAL A 40 -4.23 -7.82 -5.73
C VAL A 40 -3.29 -9.01 -5.81
N HIS A 41 -2.38 -9.01 -6.77
CA HIS A 41 -1.35 -10.05 -6.85
C HIS A 41 -0.35 -9.90 -5.70
N PHE A 42 -0.21 -10.95 -4.91
CA PHE A 42 0.68 -11.01 -3.76
C PHE A 42 2.13 -10.67 -4.14
N LYS A 43 2.65 -11.29 -5.20
CA LYS A 43 4.07 -11.14 -5.62
C LYS A 43 4.39 -9.68 -5.95
N ASN A 44 3.54 -9.00 -6.72
CA ASN A 44 3.75 -7.62 -7.12
C ASN A 44 3.66 -6.67 -5.92
N THR A 45 2.64 -6.85 -5.09
CA THR A 45 2.41 -6.01 -3.90
C THR A 45 3.58 -6.07 -2.94
N ARG A 46 4.19 -7.26 -2.76
CA ARG A 46 5.37 -7.42 -1.92
C ARG A 46 6.55 -6.59 -2.43
N GLU A 47 6.82 -6.61 -3.73
CA GLU A 47 7.99 -5.90 -4.28
C GLU A 47 7.76 -4.39 -4.22
N THR A 48 6.53 -3.92 -4.49
CA THR A 48 6.14 -2.52 -4.29
C THR A 48 6.27 -2.07 -2.83
N ALA A 49 5.77 -2.89 -1.89
CA ALA A 49 5.86 -2.60 -0.45
C ALA A 49 7.32 -2.55 0.03
N GLN A 50 8.18 -3.43 -0.51
CA GLN A 50 9.59 -3.42 -0.19
C GLN A 50 10.31 -2.18 -0.75
N ALA A 51 9.91 -1.70 -1.93
CA ALA A 51 10.48 -0.49 -2.52
C ALA A 51 10.19 0.77 -1.69
N ILE A 52 8.96 0.90 -1.14
CA ILE A 52 8.57 2.05 -0.32
C ILE A 52 9.06 1.97 1.13
N LYS A 53 9.50 0.79 1.60
CA LYS A 53 9.99 0.56 2.96
C LYS A 53 11.26 1.40 3.17
N ARG A 54 11.15 2.44 4.02
CA ARG A 54 12.19 3.49 4.33
C ARG A 54 12.13 4.77 3.49
N MET A 55 11.12 4.97 2.65
CA MET A 55 10.87 6.29 2.05
C MET A 55 10.10 7.20 3.01
N SER A 56 10.31 8.52 2.90
CA SER A 56 9.43 9.50 3.57
C SER A 56 8.04 9.48 2.93
N LEU A 57 6.99 9.82 3.70
CA LEU A 57 5.59 9.74 3.23
C LEU A 57 5.35 10.52 1.93
N ARG A 58 5.85 11.76 1.85
CA ARG A 58 5.73 12.60 0.65
C ARG A 58 6.46 12.01 -0.56
N ARG A 59 7.64 11.43 -0.35
CA ARG A 59 8.39 10.77 -1.44
C ARG A 59 7.69 9.50 -1.89
N ALA A 60 7.18 8.68 -0.97
CA ALA A 60 6.46 7.45 -1.29
C ALA A 60 5.19 7.73 -2.13
N GLN A 61 4.41 8.74 -1.77
CA GLN A 61 3.24 9.15 -2.55
C GLN A 61 3.60 9.59 -3.97
N ARG A 62 4.66 10.39 -4.12
CA ARG A 62 5.15 10.81 -5.43
C ARG A 62 5.68 9.63 -6.25
N TYR A 63 6.45 8.74 -5.62
CA TYR A 63 6.98 7.53 -6.24
C TYR A 63 5.86 6.68 -6.85
N LEU A 64 4.80 6.40 -6.10
CA LEU A 64 3.68 5.61 -6.59
C LEU A 64 2.95 6.27 -7.76
N LYS A 65 2.77 7.61 -7.73
CA LYS A 65 2.21 8.36 -8.87
C LYS A 65 3.12 8.27 -10.11
N ASN A 66 4.44 8.35 -9.92
CA ASN A 66 5.41 8.21 -11.00
C ASN A 66 5.45 6.81 -11.60
N VAL A 67 5.24 5.76 -10.78
CA VAL A 67 5.11 4.37 -11.23
C VAL A 67 3.85 4.20 -12.08
N ILE A 68 2.72 4.78 -11.68
CA ILE A 68 1.48 4.77 -12.49
C ILE A 68 1.72 5.48 -13.83
N ALA A 69 2.43 6.61 -13.80
CA ALA A 69 2.85 7.33 -15.00
C ALA A 69 3.97 6.65 -15.80
N LYS A 70 4.45 5.48 -15.37
CA LYS A 70 5.55 4.71 -15.98
C LYS A 70 6.86 5.47 -16.13
N LYS A 71 7.08 6.48 -15.27
CA LYS A 71 8.33 7.25 -15.20
C LYS A 71 9.36 6.53 -14.34
N GLU A 72 8.93 6.01 -13.20
CA GLU A 72 9.77 5.22 -12.29
C GLU A 72 9.32 3.76 -12.26
N ILE A 73 10.23 2.84 -11.90
CA ILE A 73 9.99 1.39 -11.95
C ILE A 73 10.06 0.80 -10.54
N VAL A 74 9.25 -0.23 -10.29
CA VAL A 74 9.34 -1.07 -9.09
C VAL A 74 10.38 -2.17 -9.33
N PRO A 75 11.47 -2.23 -8.56
CA PRO A 75 12.47 -3.27 -8.72
C PRO A 75 11.95 -4.62 -8.19
N PHE A 76 11.96 -5.65 -9.02
CA PHE A 76 11.65 -7.02 -8.61
C PHE A 76 12.94 -7.72 -8.14
N ARG A 77 13.02 -8.01 -6.84
CA ARG A 77 14.22 -8.63 -6.23
C ARG A 77 14.01 -10.09 -5.85
N ARG A 78 12.91 -10.44 -5.17
CA ARG A 78 12.66 -11.86 -4.80
C ARG A 78 11.89 -12.60 -5.89
N PHE A 79 10.81 -12.01 -6.39
CA PHE A 79 9.97 -12.63 -7.40
C PHE A 79 10.37 -12.20 -8.81
N ASN A 80 11.58 -12.56 -9.24
CA ASN A 80 12.19 -12.08 -10.49
C ASN A 80 12.22 -13.12 -11.64
N GLY A 81 11.53 -14.26 -11.50
CA GLY A 81 11.45 -15.28 -12.55
C GLY A 81 10.69 -14.77 -13.78
N GLY A 82 11.39 -14.60 -14.90
CA GLY A 82 10.80 -14.14 -16.17
C GLY A 82 10.51 -12.63 -16.25
N VAL A 83 11.07 -11.82 -15.35
CA VAL A 83 10.85 -10.36 -15.38
C VAL A 83 11.75 -9.71 -16.43
N GLY A 84 11.16 -8.88 -17.30
CA GLY A 84 11.89 -8.15 -18.34
C GLY A 84 12.91 -7.16 -17.76
N ARG A 85 14.03 -6.98 -18.47
CA ARG A 85 15.07 -6.01 -18.11
C ARG A 85 14.73 -4.64 -18.71
N LYS A 86 14.80 -3.58 -17.91
CA LYS A 86 14.55 -2.20 -18.36
C LYS A 86 15.47 -1.23 -17.62
N ALA A 87 16.08 -0.30 -18.34
CA ALA A 87 16.82 0.81 -17.75
C ALA A 87 15.83 1.80 -17.09
N GLN A 88 16.12 2.17 -15.85
CA GLN A 88 15.35 3.17 -15.10
C GLN A 88 15.85 4.55 -15.56
N ARG A 89 15.00 5.31 -16.26
CA ARG A 89 15.26 6.72 -16.60
C ARG A 89 14.59 7.62 -15.59
#